data_AF-A0A7K0BVF5-F1
#
_entry.id   AF-A0A7K0BVF5-F1
#
_cell.length_a   1.000
_cell.length_b   1.000
_cell.length_c   1.000
_cell.angle_alpha   90.00
_cell.angle_beta   90.00
_cell.angle_gamma   90.00
#
_symmetry.space_group_name_H-M   'P 1'
#
loop_
_entity.id
_entity.type
_entity.pdbx_description
1 polymer ?
#
loop_
_entity_poly.entity_id
_entity_poly.type
_entity_poly.pdbx_seq_one_letter_code
_entity_poly.pdbx_strand_id
1 'polypeptide(L)'
;MTLGIRYAARSDVGMLREGNEDSAYAGAHLLAVADGMGGHVGGEIASAAAIEALRKLDKDLPANELLAALEHTVRTANDNLHRIVESDPALQGMGTTLTAMLWAGNQVALVHIGDSRAYLLRDGSLFQITHDHTLVQSLVDEGRISPDEAASHPQRSLLLRALDGRGEVDPDLSLREAKVGDRYLLCSDGLSGVITAETIFQVLTDVDDPEQAVRQLIDLANRGGGPDNITCVVADVVELGGQQQQAPPGRAVGAAANAGPPAGPGMAQVTAQDTPAGRAAQLRDTSPQPPVAVDEMPPPAPAPQHEAMGGRAPAMAPARRGAGLRRWTWLIVAAGVAVIGIAAAGFFVIQDIRTGYYIGEEKGQVVLYRGIPDQVPLLPLSYKAAASQQPKEPLPVADLPPAQQDAVRKKQTVKDASIIAKLETMVCRYSLVEDQDKVAIVRGRGQTQDCQEKKFETSDVKLSELPPADADRVRKFQPVIGHAKATEALRTLVERRNKCRANDPAVKDCPAGKGGGA
;
A
#
# COMPACT_ATOMS: atom_id res chain seq x y z
N MET A 1 -15.59 15.52 35.94
CA MET A 1 -16.44 16.14 34.89
C MET A 1 -16.74 15.04 33.89
N THR A 2 -18.00 14.83 33.53
CA THR A 2 -18.42 13.79 32.59
C THR A 2 -18.30 14.33 31.16
N LEU A 3 -17.50 13.66 30.33
CA LEU A 3 -17.39 13.99 28.91
C LEU A 3 -18.47 13.25 28.12
N GLY A 4 -18.90 13.88 27.03
CA GLY A 4 -19.77 13.28 26.03
C GLY A 4 -19.39 13.75 24.65
N ILE A 5 -20.10 13.24 23.64
CA ILE A 5 -19.87 13.61 22.25
C ILE A 5 -21.15 14.16 21.61
N ARG A 6 -21.01 15.25 20.85
CA ARG A 6 -22.02 15.72 19.89
C ARG A 6 -21.58 15.28 18.51
N TYR A 7 -22.41 14.53 17.80
CA TYR A 7 -22.00 13.88 16.57
C TYR A 7 -23.03 14.04 15.44
N ALA A 8 -22.56 13.83 14.21
CA ALA A 8 -23.39 13.69 13.02
C ALA A 8 -22.76 12.65 12.09
N ALA A 9 -23.61 11.93 11.37
CA ALA A 9 -23.19 10.94 10.38
C ALA A 9 -23.97 11.18 9.08
N ARG A 10 -23.28 11.10 7.95
CA ARG A 10 -23.90 11.18 6.63
C ARG A 10 -23.19 10.25 5.67
N SER A 11 -23.96 9.68 4.74
CA SER A 11 -23.50 8.80 3.69
C SER A 11 -24.22 9.16 2.40
N ASP A 12 -23.50 9.14 1.29
CA ASP A 12 -23.98 9.49 -0.04
C ASP A 12 -23.45 8.48 -1.05
N VAL A 13 -24.27 8.12 -2.06
CA VAL A 13 -23.90 7.15 -3.10
C VAL A 13 -22.73 7.68 -3.95
N GLY A 14 -22.55 8.99 -4.01
CA GLY A 14 -21.67 9.63 -4.98
C GLY A 14 -22.34 9.77 -6.35
N MET A 15 -21.52 10.05 -7.36
CA MET A 15 -21.99 10.39 -8.70
C MET A 15 -21.81 9.24 -9.72
N LEU A 16 -20.93 8.27 -9.42
CA LEU A 16 -20.56 7.21 -10.36
C LEU A 16 -21.03 5.80 -9.98
N ARG A 17 -21.39 5.55 -8.71
CA ARG A 17 -21.83 4.24 -8.24
C ARG A 17 -23.35 4.08 -8.40
N GLU A 18 -23.82 2.86 -8.64
CA GLU A 18 -25.27 2.55 -8.73
C GLU A 18 -25.93 2.36 -7.35
N GLY A 19 -25.15 2.02 -6.33
CA GLY A 19 -25.62 1.73 -4.98
C GLY A 19 -24.61 2.19 -3.93
N ASN A 20 -25.03 2.13 -2.66
CA ASN A 20 -24.19 2.52 -1.52
C ASN A 20 -23.75 1.27 -0.74
N GLU A 21 -22.48 0.93 -0.84
CA GLU A 21 -21.85 -0.19 -0.13
C GLU A 21 -21.22 0.28 1.20
N ASP A 22 -21.16 1.57 1.47
CA ASP A 22 -20.72 2.10 2.76
C ASP A 22 -21.80 1.96 3.83
N SER A 23 -21.37 1.73 5.06
CA SER A 23 -22.18 1.80 6.26
C SER A 23 -21.49 2.62 7.34
N ALA A 24 -22.26 3.38 8.11
CA ALA A 24 -21.73 4.04 9.31
C ALA A 24 -22.76 4.08 10.43
N TYR A 25 -22.25 4.24 11.65
CA TYR A 25 -23.04 4.41 12.86
C TYR A 25 -22.45 5.52 13.73
N ALA A 26 -23.31 6.35 14.29
CA ALA A 26 -22.93 7.33 15.29
C ALA A 26 -23.91 7.31 16.46
N GLY A 27 -23.39 7.07 17.64
CA GLY A 27 -24.10 6.95 18.91
C GLY A 27 -23.40 7.70 20.03
N ALA A 28 -23.93 7.60 21.25
CA ALA A 28 -23.43 8.35 22.40
C ALA A 28 -22.05 7.87 22.89
N HIS A 29 -21.73 6.60 22.62
CA HIS A 29 -20.49 5.94 23.02
C HIS A 29 -19.71 5.37 21.85
N LEU A 30 -20.35 5.15 20.69
CA LEU A 30 -19.73 4.48 19.54
C LEU A 30 -19.87 5.29 18.25
N LEU A 31 -18.75 5.46 17.55
CA LEU A 31 -18.72 5.90 16.15
C LEU A 31 -18.08 4.81 15.31
N ALA A 32 -18.61 4.54 14.12
CA ALA A 32 -18.04 3.55 13.20
C ALA A 32 -18.33 3.89 11.74
N VAL A 33 -17.36 3.59 10.87
CA VAL A 33 -17.46 3.64 9.41
C VAL A 33 -16.91 2.34 8.85
N ALA A 34 -17.60 1.77 7.88
CA ALA A 34 -17.24 0.54 7.18
C ALA A 34 -17.52 0.73 5.69
N ASP A 35 -16.49 0.57 4.88
CA ASP A 35 -16.54 0.67 3.41
C ASP A 35 -16.59 -0.73 2.82
N GLY A 36 -17.74 -1.06 2.23
CA GLY A 36 -18.04 -2.38 1.73
C GLY A 36 -17.51 -2.59 0.32
N MET A 37 -16.87 -3.73 0.10
CA MET A 37 -16.40 -4.16 -1.21
C MET A 37 -16.91 -5.56 -1.54
N GLY A 38 -17.24 -5.80 -2.80
CA GLY A 38 -17.50 -7.14 -3.31
C GLY A 38 -18.63 -7.21 -4.32
N GLY A 39 -18.26 -7.22 -5.60
CA GLY A 39 -19.15 -7.63 -6.70
C GLY A 39 -20.55 -7.02 -6.65
N HIS A 40 -21.59 -7.82 -6.91
CA HIS A 40 -22.97 -7.34 -7.08
C HIS A 40 -23.52 -6.59 -5.86
N VAL A 41 -23.65 -7.28 -4.73
CA VAL A 41 -24.29 -6.80 -3.49
C VAL A 41 -23.48 -7.19 -2.24
N GLY A 42 -22.28 -7.76 -2.43
CA GLY A 42 -21.47 -8.29 -1.35
C GLY A 42 -20.95 -7.18 -0.42
N GLY A 43 -20.62 -6.01 -0.98
CA GLY A 43 -20.14 -4.86 -0.20
C GLY A 43 -21.20 -4.32 0.77
N GLU A 44 -22.42 -4.08 0.29
CA GLU A 44 -23.57 -3.64 1.11
C GLU A 44 -23.81 -4.59 2.30
N ILE A 45 -23.80 -5.91 2.05
CA ILE A 45 -24.03 -6.92 3.09
C ILE A 45 -22.87 -6.92 4.09
N ALA A 46 -21.63 -6.85 3.60
CA ALA A 46 -20.46 -6.93 4.45
C ALA A 46 -20.34 -5.73 5.41
N SER A 47 -20.46 -4.51 4.89
CA SER A 47 -20.36 -3.29 5.71
C SER A 47 -21.51 -3.19 6.71
N ALA A 48 -22.74 -3.52 6.30
CA ALA A 48 -23.90 -3.50 7.19
C ALA A 48 -23.78 -4.52 8.32
N ALA A 49 -23.30 -5.74 8.02
CA ALA A 49 -23.08 -6.78 9.04
C ALA A 49 -22.01 -6.36 10.06
N ALA A 50 -20.93 -5.70 9.62
CA ALA A 50 -19.90 -5.18 10.50
C ALA A 50 -20.45 -4.09 11.43
N ILE A 51 -21.17 -3.10 10.89
CA ILE A 51 -21.77 -2.02 11.71
C ILE A 51 -22.82 -2.57 12.69
N GLU A 52 -23.65 -3.53 12.29
CA GLU A 52 -24.65 -4.14 13.16
C GLU A 52 -24.02 -4.92 14.33
N ALA A 53 -22.87 -5.57 14.10
CA ALA A 53 -22.13 -6.21 15.17
C ALA A 53 -21.63 -5.17 16.20
N LEU A 54 -21.07 -4.05 15.72
CA LEU A 54 -20.52 -3.00 16.58
C LEU A 54 -21.59 -2.21 17.33
N ARG A 55 -22.76 -1.97 16.73
CA ARG A 55 -23.85 -1.17 17.34
C ARG A 55 -24.19 -1.57 18.78
N LYS A 56 -24.02 -2.86 19.12
CA LYS A 56 -24.26 -3.41 20.47
C LYS A 56 -23.30 -2.88 21.54
N LEU A 57 -22.21 -2.23 21.13
CA LEU A 57 -21.25 -1.56 22.00
C LEU A 57 -21.63 -0.11 22.30
N ASP A 58 -22.68 0.47 21.71
CA ASP A 58 -23.15 1.82 22.02
C ASP A 58 -23.88 1.86 23.38
N LYS A 59 -23.11 1.66 24.45
CA LYS A 59 -23.55 1.62 25.83
C LYS A 59 -22.37 1.99 26.73
N ASP A 60 -22.68 2.35 27.96
CA ASP A 60 -21.66 2.65 28.95
C ASP A 60 -20.87 1.37 29.30
N LEU A 61 -19.55 1.44 29.12
CA LEU A 61 -18.60 0.36 29.37
C LEU A 61 -17.44 0.89 30.21
N PRO A 62 -16.87 0.09 31.12
CA PRO A 62 -15.73 0.53 31.89
C PRO A 62 -14.48 0.62 30.99
N ALA A 63 -13.63 1.61 31.26
CA ALA A 63 -12.55 2.00 30.36
C ALA A 63 -11.52 0.88 30.11
N ASN A 64 -11.31 0.00 31.09
CA ASN A 64 -10.43 -1.17 30.98
C ASN A 64 -10.97 -2.30 30.11
N GLU A 65 -12.25 -2.29 29.73
CA GLU A 65 -12.87 -3.31 28.87
C GLU A 65 -12.94 -2.86 27.40
N LEU A 66 -12.73 -1.58 27.10
CA LEU A 66 -12.94 -1.01 25.76
C LEU A 66 -12.21 -1.76 24.65
N LEU A 67 -10.90 -1.98 24.80
CA LEU A 67 -10.09 -2.64 23.78
C LEU A 67 -10.52 -4.10 23.57
N ALA A 68 -10.76 -4.83 24.66
CA ALA A 68 -11.20 -6.23 24.60
C ALA A 68 -12.60 -6.35 23.96
N ALA A 69 -13.50 -5.42 24.27
CA ALA A 69 -14.84 -5.37 23.69
C ALA A 69 -14.80 -5.10 22.17
N LEU A 70 -13.97 -4.15 21.72
CA LEU A 70 -13.75 -3.89 20.29
C LEU A 70 -13.13 -5.11 19.60
N GLU A 71 -12.02 -5.64 20.11
CA GLU A 71 -11.34 -6.79 19.51
C GLU A 71 -12.29 -7.99 19.36
N HIS A 72 -13.00 -8.35 20.44
CA HIS A 72 -13.95 -9.45 20.42
C HIS A 72 -15.09 -9.24 19.41
N THR A 73 -15.60 -8.00 19.32
CA THR A 73 -16.70 -7.67 18.41
C THR A 73 -16.25 -7.67 16.96
N VAL A 74 -15.02 -7.24 16.66
CA VAL A 74 -14.43 -7.30 15.31
C VAL A 74 -14.22 -8.75 14.87
N ARG A 75 -13.70 -9.61 15.76
CA ARG A 75 -13.59 -11.06 15.48
C ARG A 75 -14.98 -11.67 15.23
N THR A 76 -15.96 -11.33 16.05
CA THR A 76 -17.35 -11.77 15.87
C THR A 76 -17.95 -11.29 14.55
N ALA A 77 -17.65 -10.05 14.14
CA ALA A 77 -18.07 -9.50 12.85
C ALA A 77 -17.46 -10.31 11.70
N ASN A 78 -16.16 -10.61 11.75
CA ASN A 78 -15.51 -11.44 10.75
C ASN A 78 -16.11 -12.87 10.69
N ASP A 79 -16.37 -13.49 11.84
CA ASP A 79 -17.01 -14.81 11.91
C ASP A 79 -18.45 -14.79 11.36
N ASN A 80 -19.18 -13.68 11.53
CA ASN A 80 -20.49 -13.48 10.90
C ASN A 80 -20.34 -13.41 9.37
N LEU A 81 -19.37 -12.67 8.85
CA LEU A 81 -19.09 -12.59 7.41
C LEU A 81 -18.73 -13.97 6.85
N HIS A 82 -17.90 -14.74 7.57
CA HIS A 82 -17.56 -16.12 7.19
C HIS A 82 -18.81 -16.97 7.00
N ARG A 83 -19.72 -16.96 7.98
CA ARG A 83 -20.99 -17.70 7.92
C ARG A 83 -21.90 -17.25 6.78
N ILE A 84 -21.94 -15.95 6.47
CA ILE A 84 -22.70 -15.43 5.34
C ILE A 84 -22.14 -15.99 4.02
N VAL A 85 -20.81 -15.93 3.82
CA VAL A 85 -20.14 -16.48 2.63
C VAL A 85 -20.30 -18.00 2.51
N GLU A 86 -20.27 -18.73 3.63
CA GLU A 86 -20.54 -20.18 3.64
C GLU A 86 -21.98 -20.51 3.22
N SER A 87 -22.95 -19.67 3.62
CA SER A 87 -24.36 -19.87 3.30
C SER A 87 -24.73 -19.50 1.85
N ASP A 88 -24.00 -18.55 1.26
CA ASP A 88 -24.17 -18.14 -0.13
C ASP A 88 -22.80 -17.95 -0.82
N PRO A 89 -22.32 -18.97 -1.54
CA PRO A 89 -21.06 -18.89 -2.28
C PRO A 89 -21.01 -17.81 -3.36
N ALA A 90 -22.15 -17.23 -3.77
CA ALA A 90 -22.15 -16.09 -4.70
C ALA A 90 -21.58 -14.81 -4.06
N LEU A 91 -21.52 -14.75 -2.73
CA LEU A 91 -20.91 -13.66 -1.96
C LEU A 91 -19.40 -13.85 -1.73
N GLN A 92 -18.78 -14.85 -2.38
CA GLN A 92 -17.34 -15.04 -2.31
C GLN A 92 -16.57 -13.80 -2.77
N GLY A 93 -15.64 -13.34 -1.93
CA GLY A 93 -14.86 -12.12 -2.17
C GLY A 93 -15.53 -10.85 -1.66
N MET A 94 -16.68 -10.93 -0.98
CA MET A 94 -17.16 -9.80 -0.20
C MET A 94 -16.22 -9.50 0.97
N GLY A 95 -16.14 -8.24 1.33
CA GLY A 95 -15.46 -7.78 2.52
C GLY A 95 -15.78 -6.33 2.81
N THR A 96 -15.24 -5.82 3.91
CA THR A 96 -15.42 -4.42 4.30
C THR A 96 -14.21 -3.93 5.07
N THR A 97 -13.90 -2.64 4.94
CA THR A 97 -13.08 -1.96 5.94
C THR A 97 -13.87 -1.82 7.24
N LEU A 98 -13.18 -1.47 8.32
CA LEU A 98 -13.82 -1.05 9.56
C LEU A 98 -12.92 -0.10 10.33
N THR A 99 -13.42 1.10 10.61
CA THR A 99 -12.82 2.05 11.54
C THR A 99 -13.85 2.44 12.57
N ALA A 100 -13.57 2.24 13.85
CA ALA A 100 -14.51 2.55 14.92
C ALA A 100 -13.83 3.10 16.18
N MET A 101 -14.55 3.95 16.89
CA MET A 101 -14.11 4.59 18.13
C MET A 101 -15.16 4.38 19.21
N LEU A 102 -14.73 3.97 20.40
CA LEU A 102 -15.58 3.64 21.54
C LEU A 102 -15.16 4.43 22.79
N TRP A 103 -16.09 5.14 23.41
CA TRP A 103 -15.86 6.07 24.52
C TRP A 103 -16.24 5.48 25.89
N ALA A 104 -15.35 5.67 26.87
CA ALA A 104 -15.66 5.59 28.29
C ALA A 104 -15.06 6.80 29.02
N GLY A 105 -15.90 7.78 29.35
CA GLY A 105 -15.44 9.03 29.97
C GLY A 105 -14.44 9.77 29.08
N ASN A 106 -13.19 9.93 29.55
CA ASN A 106 -12.10 10.55 28.79
C ASN A 106 -11.22 9.56 28.02
N GLN A 107 -11.52 8.27 28.06
CA GLN A 107 -10.79 7.26 27.29
C GLN A 107 -11.55 6.89 26.03
N VAL A 108 -10.81 6.77 24.93
CA VAL A 108 -11.35 6.36 23.64
C VAL A 108 -10.50 5.23 23.10
N ALA A 109 -11.12 4.09 22.84
CA ALA A 109 -10.49 3.01 22.11
C ALA A 109 -10.79 3.17 20.62
N LEU A 110 -9.77 3.06 19.78
CA LEU A 110 -9.84 3.08 18.33
C LEU A 110 -9.49 1.67 17.82
N VAL A 111 -10.32 1.15 16.92
CA VAL A 111 -10.04 -0.04 16.13
C VAL A 111 -10.08 0.30 14.64
N HIS A 112 -9.13 -0.25 13.88
CA HIS A 112 -8.99 0.06 12.46
C HIS A 112 -8.50 -1.14 11.64
N ILE A 113 -9.16 -1.37 10.51
CA ILE A 113 -8.71 -2.27 9.45
C ILE A 113 -9.21 -1.77 8.09
N GLY A 114 -8.29 -1.52 7.16
CA GLY A 114 -8.62 -1.10 5.79
C GLY A 114 -8.00 0.26 5.50
N ASP A 115 -8.64 1.04 4.66
CA ASP A 115 -8.17 2.38 4.24
C ASP A 115 -9.17 3.50 4.53
N SER A 116 -10.30 3.19 5.18
CA SER A 116 -11.10 4.21 5.85
C SER A 116 -10.28 4.87 6.96
N ARG A 117 -10.47 6.18 7.17
CA ARG A 117 -9.57 6.97 8.01
C ARG A 117 -10.27 7.54 9.21
N ALA A 118 -9.53 7.70 10.31
CA ALA A 118 -9.92 8.57 11.40
C ALA A 118 -8.91 9.72 11.56
N TYR A 119 -9.43 10.92 11.81
CA TYR A 119 -8.69 12.14 12.05
C TYR A 119 -9.06 12.74 13.41
N LEU A 120 -8.11 13.42 14.03
CA LEU A 120 -8.27 14.24 15.23
C LEU A 120 -7.85 15.67 14.92
N LEU A 121 -8.77 16.62 15.07
CA LEU A 121 -8.48 18.04 15.14
C LEU A 121 -8.34 18.42 16.62
N ARG A 122 -7.13 18.83 17.00
CA ARG A 122 -6.80 19.27 18.36
C ARG A 122 -5.79 20.42 18.29
N ASP A 123 -6.01 21.44 19.12
CA ASP A 123 -5.10 22.60 19.25
C ASP A 123 -4.77 23.25 17.88
N GLY A 124 -5.76 23.32 16.98
CA GLY A 124 -5.61 23.92 15.65
C GLY A 124 -4.79 23.09 14.66
N SER A 125 -4.55 21.80 14.91
CA SER A 125 -3.84 20.89 14.01
C SER A 125 -4.66 19.62 13.73
N LEU A 126 -4.65 19.18 12.47
CA LEU A 126 -5.30 17.93 12.05
C LEU A 126 -4.29 16.78 12.02
N PHE A 127 -4.61 15.69 12.69
CA PHE A 127 -3.80 14.48 12.73
C PHE A 127 -4.59 13.30 12.19
N GLN A 128 -4.05 12.57 11.21
CA GLN A 128 -4.56 11.24 10.89
C GLN A 128 -4.13 10.28 12.01
N ILE A 129 -5.09 9.60 12.63
CA ILE A 129 -4.85 8.72 13.79
C ILE A 129 -4.97 7.23 13.44
N THR A 130 -5.28 6.90 12.19
CA THR A 130 -5.25 5.56 11.59
C THR A 130 -4.14 5.47 10.56
N HIS A 131 -3.71 4.24 10.27
CA HIS A 131 -2.68 3.95 9.27
C HIS A 131 -3.26 3.05 8.19
N ASP A 132 -3.32 3.52 6.94
CA ASP A 132 -4.01 2.83 5.87
C ASP A 132 -3.38 1.45 5.58
N HIS A 133 -4.21 0.42 5.50
CA HIS A 133 -3.79 -0.93 5.11
C HIS A 133 -3.84 -1.13 3.58
N THR A 134 -3.25 -0.20 2.83
CA THR A 134 -3.15 -0.27 1.36
C THR A 134 -1.75 -0.67 0.91
N LEU A 135 -1.65 -1.20 -0.32
CA LEU A 135 -0.37 -1.50 -0.95
C LEU A 135 0.52 -0.24 -1.00
N VAL A 136 -0.05 0.90 -1.38
CA VAL A 136 0.72 2.13 -1.52
C VAL A 136 1.23 2.65 -0.19
N GLN A 137 0.44 2.51 0.89
CA GLN A 137 0.92 2.88 2.22
C GLN A 137 2.10 1.99 2.63
N SER A 138 2.05 0.68 2.38
CA SER A 138 3.20 -0.20 2.63
C SER A 138 4.44 0.19 1.80
N LEU A 139 4.25 0.60 0.54
CA LEU A 139 5.35 1.09 -0.30
C LEU A 139 5.93 2.41 0.24
N VAL A 140 5.11 3.29 0.80
CA VAL A 140 5.55 4.53 1.46
C VAL A 140 6.34 4.22 2.72
N ASP A 141 5.84 3.31 3.56
CA ASP A 141 6.50 2.89 4.81
C ASP A 141 7.86 2.23 4.54
N GLU A 142 7.96 1.46 3.45
CA GLU A 142 9.21 0.87 2.96
C GLU A 142 10.14 1.90 2.29
N GLY A 143 9.72 3.16 2.13
CA GLY A 143 10.47 4.22 1.46
C GLY A 143 10.67 3.98 -0.04
N ARG A 144 9.82 3.14 -0.65
CA ARG A 144 9.89 2.78 -2.08
C ARG A 144 9.22 3.80 -2.99
N ILE A 145 8.20 4.47 -2.48
CA ILE A 145 7.54 5.61 -3.12
C ILE A 145 7.38 6.73 -2.10
N SER A 146 7.32 7.96 -2.57
CA SER A 146 6.95 9.11 -1.75
C SER A 146 5.43 9.16 -1.51
N PRO A 147 4.95 9.87 -0.47
CA PRO A 147 3.52 10.11 -0.26
C PRO A 147 2.81 10.74 -1.47
N ASP A 148 3.49 11.64 -2.19
CA ASP A 148 2.93 12.30 -3.38
C ASP A 148 2.76 11.31 -4.55
N GLU A 149 3.70 10.37 -4.71
CA GLU A 149 3.59 9.27 -5.69
C GLU A 149 2.47 8.29 -5.31
N ALA A 150 2.27 8.03 -4.02
CA ALA A 150 1.21 7.15 -3.54
C ALA A 150 -0.19 7.67 -3.94
N ALA A 151 -0.42 8.99 -3.83
CA ALA A 151 -1.70 9.62 -4.15
C ALA A 151 -2.10 9.44 -5.63
N SER A 152 -1.13 9.38 -6.54
CA SER A 152 -1.37 9.21 -7.99
C SER A 152 -1.16 7.77 -8.49
N HIS A 153 -0.84 6.84 -7.60
CA HIS A 153 -0.52 5.47 -7.96
C HIS A 153 -1.76 4.73 -8.53
N PRO A 154 -1.62 3.93 -9.60
CA PRO A 154 -2.75 3.20 -10.19
C PRO A 154 -3.41 2.19 -9.25
N GLN A 155 -2.67 1.67 -8.27
CA GLN A 155 -3.15 0.69 -7.27
C GLN A 155 -3.31 1.31 -5.88
N ARG A 156 -3.64 2.61 -5.79
CA ARG A 156 -3.77 3.32 -4.50
C ARG A 156 -4.86 2.75 -3.58
N SER A 157 -5.97 2.27 -4.16
CA SER A 157 -7.08 1.66 -3.43
C SER A 157 -6.93 0.13 -3.26
N LEU A 158 -5.75 -0.44 -3.52
CA LEU A 158 -5.54 -1.88 -3.32
C LEU A 158 -5.32 -2.17 -1.85
N LEU A 159 -6.35 -2.71 -1.20
CA LEU A 159 -6.32 -3.14 0.20
C LEU A 159 -5.45 -4.39 0.41
N LEU A 160 -4.66 -4.37 1.48
CA LEU A 160 -3.89 -5.52 1.99
C LEU A 160 -4.61 -6.21 3.16
N ARG A 161 -5.47 -5.48 3.87
CA ARG A 161 -6.20 -5.99 5.04
C ARG A 161 -7.63 -5.45 5.05
N ALA A 162 -8.59 -6.33 5.28
CA ALA A 162 -10.00 -6.02 5.41
C ALA A 162 -10.70 -7.13 6.20
N LEU A 163 -11.97 -6.91 6.57
CA LEU A 163 -12.84 -7.96 7.08
C LEU A 163 -13.50 -8.68 5.89
N ASP A 164 -13.01 -9.85 5.53
CA ASP A 164 -13.50 -10.63 4.38
C ASP A 164 -14.07 -12.00 4.79
N GLY A 165 -14.16 -12.26 6.10
CA GLY A 165 -14.60 -13.55 6.63
C GLY A 165 -13.59 -14.68 6.41
N ARG A 166 -12.33 -14.39 6.07
CA ARG A 166 -11.30 -15.41 5.85
C ARG A 166 -10.20 -15.31 6.90
N GLY A 167 -9.85 -16.45 7.48
CA GLY A 167 -8.73 -16.55 8.42
C GLY A 167 -8.90 -15.72 9.69
N GLU A 168 -7.79 -15.53 10.39
CA GLU A 168 -7.74 -14.68 11.58
C GLU A 168 -7.58 -13.21 11.18
N VAL A 169 -8.33 -12.33 11.85
CA VAL A 169 -8.23 -10.88 11.70
C VAL A 169 -7.43 -10.31 12.86
N ASP A 170 -6.55 -9.37 12.54
CA ASP A 170 -5.66 -8.70 13.49
C ASP A 170 -5.81 -7.17 13.39
N PRO A 171 -6.92 -6.57 13.84
CA PRO A 171 -7.15 -5.15 13.62
C PRO A 171 -6.17 -4.28 14.44
N ASP A 172 -5.85 -3.10 13.93
CA ASP A 172 -5.03 -2.13 14.66
C ASP A 172 -5.86 -1.56 15.81
N LEU A 173 -5.36 -1.70 17.04
CA LEU A 173 -6.04 -1.29 18.26
C LEU A 173 -5.19 -0.28 19.03
N SER A 174 -5.81 0.83 19.44
CA SER A 174 -5.13 1.83 20.27
C SER A 174 -6.07 2.47 21.29
N LEU A 175 -5.54 2.78 22.48
CA LEU A 175 -6.25 3.55 23.50
C LEU A 175 -5.72 4.98 23.51
N ARG A 176 -6.63 5.95 23.55
CA ARG A 176 -6.34 7.38 23.46
C ARG A 176 -7.11 8.15 24.54
N GLU A 177 -6.62 9.34 24.88
CA GLU A 177 -7.30 10.27 25.78
C GLU A 177 -8.04 11.32 24.94
N ALA A 178 -9.34 11.48 25.22
CA ALA A 178 -10.19 12.55 24.72
C ALA A 178 -10.20 13.74 25.67
N LYS A 179 -10.16 14.93 25.09
CA LYS A 179 -10.19 16.23 25.77
C LYS A 179 -11.33 17.06 25.22
N VAL A 180 -11.88 17.92 26.07
CA VAL A 180 -12.90 18.89 25.65
C VAL A 180 -12.35 19.75 24.52
N GLY A 181 -13.15 19.93 23.48
CA GLY A 181 -12.77 20.69 22.28
C GLY A 181 -12.08 19.85 21.20
N ASP A 182 -11.79 18.57 21.46
CA ASP A 182 -11.39 17.66 20.40
C ASP A 182 -12.52 17.47 19.40
N ARG A 183 -12.15 17.41 18.12
CA ARG A 183 -13.06 17.04 17.04
C ARG A 183 -12.49 15.85 16.28
N TYR A 184 -13.29 14.80 16.17
CA TYR A 184 -12.96 13.58 15.43
C TYR A 184 -13.73 13.54 14.11
N LEU A 185 -13.08 13.00 13.07
CA LEU A 185 -13.69 12.66 11.79
C LEU A 185 -13.36 11.22 11.47
N LEU A 186 -14.35 10.38 11.18
CA LEU A 186 -14.18 9.09 10.53
C LEU A 186 -14.72 9.21 9.09
N CYS A 187 -14.04 8.64 8.10
CA CYS A 187 -14.51 8.66 6.72
C CYS A 187 -14.08 7.44 5.90
N SER A 188 -14.88 7.10 4.88
CA SER A 188 -14.48 6.16 3.81
C SER A 188 -13.48 6.82 2.84
N ASP A 189 -12.87 6.01 1.98
CA ASP A 189 -11.86 6.48 1.04
C ASP A 189 -12.47 7.40 -0.04
N GLY A 190 -13.78 7.29 -0.31
CA GLY A 190 -14.49 8.18 -1.23
C GLY A 190 -14.50 9.64 -0.79
N LEU A 191 -14.27 9.91 0.51
CA LEU A 191 -13.98 11.27 0.99
C LEU A 191 -12.50 11.61 0.75
N SER A 192 -11.59 10.90 1.42
CA SER A 192 -10.16 11.26 1.46
C SER A 192 -9.40 11.04 0.15
N GLY A 193 -9.97 10.30 -0.79
CA GLY A 193 -9.45 10.08 -2.14
C GLY A 193 -9.77 11.23 -3.09
N VAL A 194 -10.69 12.12 -2.73
CA VAL A 194 -11.13 13.25 -3.56
C VAL A 194 -10.77 14.59 -2.93
N ILE A 195 -10.99 14.75 -1.62
CA ILE A 195 -10.66 15.98 -0.91
C ILE A 195 -9.36 15.85 -0.13
N THR A 196 -8.53 16.89 -0.16
CA THR A 196 -7.23 16.89 0.51
C THR A 196 -7.35 17.09 2.02
N ALA A 197 -6.30 16.74 2.76
CA ALA A 197 -6.24 16.95 4.21
C ALA A 197 -6.38 18.44 4.59
N GLU A 198 -5.89 19.36 3.75
CA GLU A 198 -6.04 20.81 3.96
C GLU A 198 -7.51 21.24 3.84
N THR A 199 -8.24 20.67 2.87
CA THR A 199 -9.66 20.94 2.69
C THR A 199 -10.48 20.39 3.87
N ILE A 200 -10.15 19.18 4.31
CA ILE A 200 -10.74 18.58 5.53
C ILE A 200 -10.48 19.48 6.73
N PHE A 201 -9.22 19.92 6.93
CA PHE A 201 -8.84 20.79 8.02
C PHE A 201 -9.63 22.10 8.03
N GLN A 202 -9.76 22.76 6.88
CA GLN A 202 -10.55 23.99 6.75
C GLN A 202 -12.00 23.78 7.16
N VAL A 203 -12.67 22.76 6.62
CA VAL A 203 -14.09 22.50 6.95
C VAL A 203 -14.27 22.17 8.43
N LEU A 204 -13.41 21.32 9.00
CA LEU A 204 -13.50 20.96 10.41
C LEU A 204 -13.19 22.14 11.35
N THR A 205 -12.46 23.16 10.88
CA THR A 205 -12.13 24.37 11.65
C THR A 205 -13.21 25.45 11.52
N ASP A 206 -13.73 25.68 10.32
CA ASP A 206 -14.63 26.80 10.02
C ASP A 206 -16.10 26.50 10.32
N VAL A 207 -16.49 25.23 10.39
CA VAL A 207 -17.89 24.81 10.53
C VAL A 207 -18.15 24.22 11.91
N ASP A 208 -18.71 25.01 12.83
CA ASP A 208 -18.91 24.59 14.23
C ASP A 208 -19.90 23.43 14.41
N ASP A 209 -20.90 23.28 13.54
CA ASP A 209 -21.95 22.28 13.69
C ASP A 209 -21.60 20.96 12.96
N PRO A 210 -21.49 19.80 13.65
CA PRO A 210 -21.15 18.52 13.03
C PRO A 210 -22.05 18.14 11.86
N GLU A 211 -23.35 18.43 11.96
CA GLU A 211 -24.33 18.20 10.89
C GLU A 211 -24.03 19.00 9.63
N GLN A 212 -23.63 20.26 9.78
CA GLN A 212 -23.20 21.09 8.65
C GLN A 212 -21.83 20.65 8.12
N ALA A 213 -20.92 20.25 9.00
CA ALA A 213 -19.59 19.78 8.62
C ALA A 213 -19.67 18.52 7.75
N VAL A 214 -20.41 17.48 8.17
CA VAL A 214 -20.59 16.26 7.34
C VAL A 214 -21.29 16.58 6.01
N ARG A 215 -22.21 17.54 5.98
CA ARG A 215 -22.86 17.95 4.73
C ARG A 215 -21.87 18.62 3.79
N GLN A 216 -21.10 19.58 4.29
CA GLN A 216 -20.14 20.32 3.48
C GLN A 216 -19.01 19.43 2.98
N LEU A 217 -18.52 18.49 3.80
CA LEU A 217 -17.52 17.50 3.38
C LEU A 217 -18.02 16.64 2.20
N ILE A 218 -19.25 16.11 2.30
CA ILE A 218 -19.86 15.32 1.22
C ILE A 218 -20.10 16.15 -0.02
N ASP A 219 -20.62 17.38 0.13
CA ASP A 219 -20.87 18.27 -1.01
C ASP A 219 -19.56 18.62 -1.74
N LEU A 220 -18.46 18.79 -1.01
CA LEU A 220 -17.14 19.03 -1.60
C LEU A 220 -16.59 17.80 -2.34
N ALA A 221 -16.71 16.61 -1.77
CA ALA A 221 -16.31 15.37 -2.45
C ALA A 221 -17.13 15.10 -3.71
N ASN A 222 -18.45 15.37 -3.66
CA ASN A 222 -19.31 15.31 -4.83
C ASN A 222 -18.94 16.34 -5.90
N ARG A 223 -18.56 17.57 -5.51
CA ARG A 223 -18.03 18.58 -6.45
C ARG A 223 -16.69 18.18 -7.07
N GLY A 224 -15.88 17.40 -6.34
CA GLY A 224 -14.65 16.78 -6.86
C GLY A 224 -14.88 15.61 -7.81
N GLY A 225 -16.14 15.29 -8.12
CA GLY A 225 -16.54 14.28 -9.11
C GLY A 225 -17.26 13.08 -8.51
N GLY A 226 -17.23 12.89 -7.18
CA GLY A 226 -17.92 11.79 -6.48
C GLY A 226 -17.70 10.41 -7.11
N PRO A 227 -16.46 9.94 -7.29
CA PRO A 227 -16.17 8.71 -7.99
C PRO A 227 -16.57 7.45 -7.21
N ASP A 228 -16.80 7.58 -5.90
CA ASP A 228 -17.13 6.49 -4.99
C ASP A 228 -18.28 6.85 -4.04
N ASN A 229 -18.70 5.89 -3.23
CA ASN A 229 -19.54 6.12 -2.05
C ASN A 229 -18.78 7.00 -1.05
N ILE A 230 -19.48 7.96 -0.45
CA ILE A 230 -18.87 8.96 0.42
C ILE A 230 -19.58 8.92 1.76
N THR A 231 -18.87 8.45 2.78
CA THR A 231 -19.41 8.34 4.14
C THR A 231 -18.49 8.99 5.14
N CYS A 232 -19.06 9.78 6.04
CA CYS A 232 -18.31 10.36 7.14
C CYS A 232 -19.13 10.59 8.40
N VAL A 233 -18.42 10.60 9.53
CA VAL A 233 -18.94 10.88 10.87
C VAL A 233 -18.07 11.93 11.52
N VAL A 234 -18.66 13.02 11.98
CA VAL A 234 -17.96 14.07 12.74
C VAL A 234 -18.46 14.05 14.18
N ALA A 235 -17.57 14.16 15.16
CA ALA A 235 -17.92 14.22 16.57
C ALA A 235 -17.06 15.21 17.36
N ASP A 236 -17.72 16.00 18.19
CA ASP A 236 -17.11 16.98 19.09
C ASP A 236 -17.16 16.47 20.52
N VAL A 237 -16.02 16.49 21.20
CA VAL A 237 -15.96 16.18 22.64
C VAL A 237 -16.37 17.41 23.44
N VAL A 238 -17.45 17.26 24.19
CA VAL A 238 -18.07 18.32 24.99
C VAL A 238 -18.15 17.91 26.46
N GLU A 239 -18.20 18.90 27.35
CA GLU A 239 -18.56 18.65 28.74
C GLU A 239 -20.07 18.44 28.86
N LEU A 240 -20.49 17.31 29.44
CA LEU A 240 -21.87 17.10 29.83
C LEU A 240 -22.11 17.87 31.13
N GLY A 241 -22.77 19.03 31.02
CA GLY A 241 -23.31 19.73 32.19
C GLY A 241 -24.31 18.85 32.94
N GLY A 242 -24.44 19.02 34.26
CA GLY A 242 -25.19 18.13 35.17
C GLY A 242 -26.69 17.89 34.89
N GLN A 243 -27.22 18.34 33.76
CA GLN A 243 -28.46 17.81 33.21
C GLN A 243 -28.10 16.81 32.11
N GLN A 244 -28.34 15.52 32.36
CA GLN A 244 -28.34 14.48 31.34
C GLN A 244 -29.40 14.81 30.28
N GLN A 245 -29.06 15.68 29.34
CA GLN A 245 -29.74 15.72 28.05
C GLN A 245 -29.49 14.35 27.45
N GLN A 246 -30.55 13.54 27.35
CA GLN A 246 -30.50 12.25 26.67
C GLN A 246 -29.86 12.50 25.31
N ALA A 247 -28.66 11.97 25.12
CA ALA A 247 -28.02 11.99 23.82
C ALA A 247 -29.01 11.43 22.80
N PRO A 248 -29.12 12.00 21.60
CA PRO A 248 -29.99 11.46 20.58
C PRO A 248 -29.69 9.95 20.40
N PRO A 249 -30.69 9.13 20.11
CA PRO A 249 -30.47 7.71 19.89
C PRO A 249 -29.50 7.52 18.73
N GLY A 250 -28.56 6.59 18.87
CA GLY A 250 -27.57 6.36 17.84
C GLY A 250 -28.20 6.00 16.50
N ARG A 251 -27.62 6.50 15.41
CA ARG A 251 -28.17 6.44 14.06
C ARG A 251 -27.21 5.72 13.12
N ALA A 252 -27.72 4.75 12.38
CA ALA A 252 -27.04 4.16 11.24
C ALA A 252 -27.34 4.94 9.96
N VAL A 253 -26.36 5.04 9.06
CA VAL A 253 -26.46 5.63 7.72
C VAL A 253 -25.82 4.71 6.68
N GLY A 254 -26.08 4.95 5.39
CA GLY A 254 -25.61 4.08 4.31
C GLY A 254 -26.41 2.78 4.24
N ALA A 255 -25.77 1.68 3.85
CA ALA A 255 -26.38 0.34 3.77
C ALA A 255 -26.99 -0.11 5.12
N ALA A 256 -26.31 0.17 6.23
CA ALA A 256 -26.81 -0.14 7.58
C ALA A 256 -28.07 0.63 7.99
N ALA A 257 -28.46 1.71 7.30
CA ALA A 257 -29.68 2.47 7.62
C ALA A 257 -30.96 1.65 7.42
N ASN A 258 -30.93 0.69 6.49
CA ASN A 258 -32.07 -0.16 6.12
C ASN A 258 -32.09 -1.49 6.89
N ALA A 259 -31.03 -1.79 7.65
CA ALA A 259 -30.97 -2.96 8.51
C ALA A 259 -31.79 -2.71 9.79
N GLY A 260 -33.06 -3.13 9.78
CA GLY A 260 -33.91 -3.09 10.98
C GLY A 260 -33.30 -3.92 12.14
N PRO A 261 -33.63 -3.63 13.41
CA PRO A 261 -33.19 -4.45 14.53
C PRO A 261 -33.68 -5.91 14.36
N PRO A 262 -32.86 -6.92 14.66
CA PRO A 262 -33.27 -8.30 14.50
C PRO A 262 -34.47 -8.58 15.42
N ALA A 263 -35.57 -9.01 14.81
CA ALA A 263 -36.63 -9.67 15.55
C ALA A 263 -36.03 -10.93 16.24
N GLY A 264 -36.52 -11.23 17.45
CA GLY A 264 -36.02 -12.29 18.32
C GLY A 264 -35.99 -13.70 17.71
N PRO A 265 -35.57 -14.71 18.49
CA PRO A 265 -35.07 -15.99 17.98
C PRO A 265 -36.10 -16.71 17.12
N GLY A 266 -35.89 -16.64 15.81
CA GLY A 266 -36.75 -17.15 14.75
C GLY A 266 -36.27 -16.54 13.43
N MET A 267 -35.24 -17.17 12.85
CA MET A 267 -34.52 -16.76 11.65
C MET A 267 -35.40 -16.09 10.58
N ALA A 268 -35.10 -14.83 10.26
CA ALA A 268 -35.30 -14.27 8.94
C ALA A 268 -33.91 -13.88 8.42
N GLN A 269 -33.36 -14.71 7.54
CA GLN A 269 -32.14 -14.40 6.79
C GLN A 269 -32.43 -13.17 5.94
N VAL A 270 -31.66 -12.10 6.08
CA VAL A 270 -31.60 -11.06 5.06
C VAL A 270 -30.92 -11.71 3.87
N THR A 271 -31.71 -12.16 2.90
CA THR A 271 -31.17 -12.70 1.65
C THR A 271 -30.75 -11.55 0.76
N ALA A 272 -29.88 -11.79 -0.23
CA ALA A 272 -29.52 -10.82 -1.26
C ALA A 272 -30.74 -10.19 -1.99
N GLN A 273 -31.93 -10.77 -1.82
CA GLN A 273 -33.21 -10.33 -2.40
C GLN A 273 -33.91 -9.23 -1.59
N ASP A 274 -33.52 -9.03 -0.32
CA ASP A 274 -34.22 -8.13 0.60
C ASP A 274 -33.67 -6.70 0.59
N THR A 275 -32.54 -6.43 -0.06
CA THR A 275 -32.01 -5.07 -0.19
C THR A 275 -32.68 -4.30 -1.34
N PRO A 276 -32.78 -2.96 -1.28
CA PRO A 276 -33.30 -2.15 -2.39
C PRO A 276 -32.54 -2.39 -3.70
N ALA A 277 -31.23 -2.61 -3.64
CA ALA A 277 -30.40 -2.95 -4.79
C ALA A 277 -30.69 -4.37 -5.31
N GLY A 278 -30.85 -5.35 -4.42
CA GLY A 278 -31.28 -6.71 -4.77
C GLY A 278 -32.64 -6.74 -5.47
N ARG A 279 -33.60 -5.96 -4.99
CA ARG A 279 -34.91 -5.80 -5.65
C ARG A 279 -34.80 -5.08 -7.00
N ALA A 280 -33.93 -4.07 -7.12
CA ALA A 280 -33.69 -3.37 -8.38
C ALA A 280 -33.02 -4.27 -9.44
N ALA A 281 -32.10 -5.14 -9.02
CA ALA A 281 -31.47 -6.13 -9.89
C ALA A 281 -32.47 -7.17 -10.42
N GLN A 282 -33.40 -7.64 -9.57
CA GLN A 282 -34.46 -8.58 -10.01
C GLN A 282 -35.44 -7.95 -11.01
N LEU A 283 -35.73 -6.66 -10.87
CA LEU A 283 -36.60 -5.96 -11.82
C LEU A 283 -35.98 -5.86 -13.23
N ARG A 284 -34.64 -5.82 -13.33
CA ARG A 284 -33.92 -5.81 -14.61
C ARG A 284 -33.89 -7.19 -15.31
N ASP A 285 -34.10 -8.28 -14.57
CA ASP A 285 -34.09 -9.66 -15.11
C ASP A 285 -35.47 -10.14 -15.58
N THR A 286 -36.49 -9.27 -15.52
CA THR A 286 -37.77 -9.52 -16.20
C THR A 286 -37.65 -9.16 -17.68
N SER A 287 -37.89 -10.15 -18.54
CA SER A 287 -37.88 -10.07 -20.00
C SER A 287 -38.70 -8.89 -20.57
N PRO A 288 -38.44 -8.43 -21.81
CA PRO A 288 -39.02 -7.22 -22.34
C PRO A 288 -40.55 -7.31 -22.36
N GLN A 289 -41.22 -6.25 -21.89
CA GLN A 289 -42.67 -6.13 -22.03
C GLN A 289 -43.06 -6.32 -23.50
N PRO A 290 -44.13 -7.09 -23.80
CA PRO A 290 -44.66 -7.18 -25.15
C PRO A 290 -45.08 -5.78 -25.61
N PRO A 291 -44.85 -5.40 -26.88
CA PRO A 291 -45.20 -4.09 -27.37
C PRO A 291 -46.72 -3.89 -27.21
N VAL A 292 -47.08 -2.85 -26.48
CA VAL A 292 -48.45 -2.35 -26.41
C VAL A 292 -48.82 -1.92 -27.83
N ALA A 293 -49.81 -2.58 -28.41
CA ALA A 293 -50.41 -2.18 -29.67
C ALA A 293 -50.98 -0.77 -29.50
N VAL A 294 -50.32 0.21 -30.11
CA VAL A 294 -50.90 1.53 -30.34
C VAL A 294 -51.97 1.37 -31.42
N ASP A 295 -53.22 1.62 -31.02
CA ASP A 295 -54.36 1.67 -31.92
C ASP A 295 -54.08 2.62 -33.10
N GLU A 296 -54.42 2.12 -34.26
CA GLU A 296 -54.20 2.70 -35.58
C GLU A 296 -54.99 4.01 -35.71
N MET A 297 -54.28 5.14 -35.81
CA MET A 297 -54.89 6.44 -36.09
C MET A 297 -55.43 6.45 -37.54
N PRO A 298 -56.71 6.80 -37.77
CA PRO A 298 -57.32 6.67 -39.09
C PRO A 298 -56.77 7.69 -40.10
N PRO A 299 -56.67 7.35 -41.38
CA PRO A 299 -56.09 8.22 -42.41
C PRO A 299 -57.02 9.40 -42.76
N PRO A 300 -56.47 10.54 -43.22
CA PRO A 300 -57.26 11.70 -43.60
C PRO A 300 -57.95 11.51 -44.96
N ALA A 301 -59.11 12.16 -45.11
CA ALA A 301 -59.98 12.16 -46.29
C ALA A 301 -59.31 12.80 -47.54
N PRO A 302 -59.74 12.44 -48.77
CA PRO A 302 -59.05 12.81 -50.01
C PRO A 302 -59.45 14.18 -50.56
N ALA A 303 -58.52 14.84 -51.25
CA ALA A 303 -58.78 15.97 -52.15
C ALA A 303 -58.77 15.50 -53.63
N PRO A 304 -59.48 16.18 -54.55
CA PRO A 304 -59.92 15.58 -55.82
C PRO A 304 -58.97 15.76 -57.02
N GLN A 305 -58.94 14.69 -57.82
CA GLN A 305 -58.97 14.57 -59.30
C GLN A 305 -58.12 15.51 -60.17
N HIS A 306 -57.21 14.90 -60.96
CA HIS A 306 -57.08 15.17 -62.40
C HIS A 306 -56.70 13.89 -63.17
N GLU A 307 -57.46 13.64 -64.23
CA GLU A 307 -57.33 12.62 -65.29
C GLU A 307 -56.08 12.91 -66.16
N ALA A 308 -55.51 12.07 -67.03
CA ALA A 308 -55.97 10.88 -67.75
C ALA A 308 -54.77 10.10 -68.36
N MET A 309 -55.07 8.85 -68.78
CA MET A 309 -54.41 8.02 -69.81
C MET A 309 -52.99 7.49 -69.53
N GLY A 310 -52.67 6.20 -69.67
CA GLY A 310 -53.41 5.02 -70.14
C GLY A 310 -52.42 3.90 -70.47
N GLY A 311 -52.81 2.64 -70.26
CA GLY A 311 -52.32 1.52 -71.06
C GLY A 311 -51.30 0.53 -70.46
N ARG A 312 -51.83 -0.67 -70.18
CA ARG A 312 -51.24 -2.03 -70.34
C ARG A 312 -50.50 -2.70 -69.17
N ALA A 313 -51.00 -3.88 -68.82
CA ALA A 313 -50.56 -4.85 -67.81
C ALA A 313 -49.66 -5.97 -68.42
N PRO A 314 -49.34 -7.07 -67.71
CA PRO A 314 -48.47 -7.21 -66.53
C PRO A 314 -47.35 -8.27 -66.75
N ALA A 315 -46.26 -8.28 -65.96
CA ALA A 315 -45.42 -9.48 -65.83
C ALA A 315 -44.43 -9.47 -64.64
N MET A 316 -44.41 -10.61 -63.93
CA MET A 316 -43.31 -11.26 -63.21
C MET A 316 -42.70 -10.62 -61.94
N ALA A 317 -42.96 -11.29 -60.81
CA ALA A 317 -41.97 -11.47 -59.75
C ALA A 317 -40.83 -12.40 -60.24
N PRO A 318 -39.60 -12.26 -59.70
CA PRO A 318 -39.20 -13.25 -58.70
C PRO A 318 -38.26 -12.75 -57.57
N ALA A 319 -38.34 -13.50 -56.46
CA ALA A 319 -37.26 -13.98 -55.58
C ALA A 319 -36.31 -13.02 -54.80
N ARG A 320 -36.36 -13.24 -53.47
CA ARG A 320 -35.41 -12.92 -52.38
C ARG A 320 -33.92 -13.15 -52.72
N ARG A 321 -33.03 -12.30 -52.18
CA ARG A 321 -31.84 -12.65 -51.34
C ARG A 321 -30.92 -11.44 -51.10
N GLY A 322 -30.31 -11.35 -49.92
CA GLY A 322 -29.10 -10.54 -49.74
C GLY A 322 -28.72 -10.09 -48.32
N ALA A 323 -28.68 -11.00 -47.34
CA ALA A 323 -27.99 -10.73 -46.08
C ALA A 323 -26.48 -10.57 -46.35
N GLY A 324 -25.94 -9.37 -46.17
CA GLY A 324 -24.57 -9.05 -46.61
C GLY A 324 -23.86 -7.96 -45.82
N LEU A 325 -24.14 -7.80 -44.51
CA LEU A 325 -23.37 -6.88 -43.65
C LEU A 325 -22.76 -7.55 -42.40
N ARG A 326 -22.91 -8.87 -42.24
CA ARG A 326 -22.52 -9.57 -41.00
C ARG A 326 -21.12 -10.21 -41.02
N ARG A 327 -20.38 -10.15 -42.14
CA ARG A 327 -19.04 -10.75 -42.27
C ARG A 327 -17.89 -9.79 -41.95
N TRP A 328 -18.09 -8.49 -42.13
CA TRP A 328 -17.04 -7.48 -41.88
C TRP A 328 -16.87 -7.16 -40.39
N THR A 329 -17.94 -7.25 -39.60
CA THR A 329 -17.89 -7.00 -38.16
C THR A 329 -17.05 -8.04 -37.42
N TRP A 330 -17.11 -9.32 -37.81
CA TRP A 330 -16.30 -10.38 -37.19
C TRP A 330 -14.80 -10.25 -37.48
N LEU A 331 -14.41 -9.78 -38.68
CA LEU A 331 -13.00 -9.58 -39.01
C LEU A 331 -12.39 -8.40 -38.24
N ILE A 332 -13.17 -7.33 -38.01
CA ILE A 332 -12.74 -6.18 -37.21
C ILE A 332 -12.58 -6.57 -35.74
N VAL A 333 -13.52 -7.34 -35.19
CA VAL A 333 -13.44 -7.82 -33.80
C VAL A 333 -12.27 -8.78 -33.61
N ALA A 334 -12.07 -9.73 -34.54
CA ALA A 334 -10.94 -10.66 -34.46
C ALA A 334 -9.58 -9.96 -34.57
N ALA A 335 -9.47 -8.94 -35.44
CA ALA A 335 -8.26 -8.12 -35.54
C ALA A 335 -8.02 -7.30 -34.25
N GLY A 336 -9.07 -6.74 -33.65
CA GLY A 336 -8.98 -6.01 -32.39
C GLY A 336 -8.49 -6.91 -31.23
N VAL A 337 -9.04 -8.12 -31.11
CA VAL A 337 -8.63 -9.09 -30.09
C VAL A 337 -7.17 -9.53 -30.29
N ALA A 338 -6.74 -9.74 -31.53
CA ALA A 338 -5.35 -10.10 -31.83
C ALA A 338 -4.36 -8.98 -31.45
N VAL A 339 -4.70 -7.72 -31.73
CA VAL A 339 -3.88 -6.56 -31.35
C VAL A 339 -3.80 -6.40 -29.83
N ILE A 340 -4.92 -6.57 -29.13
CA ILE A 340 -4.96 -6.53 -27.65
C ILE A 340 -4.14 -7.68 -27.05
N GLY A 341 -4.23 -8.88 -27.62
CA GLY A 341 -3.43 -10.03 -27.18
C GLY A 341 -1.92 -9.80 -27.35
N ILE A 342 -1.50 -9.24 -28.49
CA ILE A 342 -0.09 -8.90 -28.74
C ILE A 342 0.38 -7.76 -27.83
N ALA A 343 -0.47 -6.75 -27.57
CA ALA A 343 -0.16 -5.66 -26.65
C ALA A 343 -0.06 -6.15 -25.20
N ALA A 344 -0.95 -7.04 -24.76
CA ALA A 344 -0.90 -7.64 -23.43
C ALA A 344 0.34 -8.53 -23.27
N ALA A 345 0.64 -9.39 -24.25
CA ALA A 345 1.85 -10.21 -24.23
C ALA A 345 3.12 -9.35 -24.24
N GLY A 346 3.16 -8.28 -25.03
CA GLY A 346 4.24 -7.29 -25.01
C GLY A 346 4.37 -6.58 -23.67
N PHE A 347 3.25 -6.24 -23.03
CA PHE A 347 3.22 -5.59 -21.72
C PHE A 347 3.76 -6.51 -20.61
N PHE A 348 3.35 -7.77 -20.58
CA PHE A 348 3.87 -8.75 -19.60
C PHE A 348 5.37 -9.00 -19.78
N VAL A 349 5.85 -9.12 -21.02
CA VAL A 349 7.29 -9.28 -21.32
C VAL A 349 8.08 -8.04 -20.91
N ILE A 350 7.56 -6.83 -21.15
CA ILE A 350 8.21 -5.57 -20.76
C ILE A 350 8.18 -5.36 -19.24
N GLN A 351 7.13 -5.81 -18.55
CA GLN A 351 6.99 -5.69 -17.10
C GLN A 351 8.00 -6.60 -16.36
N ASP A 352 8.20 -7.83 -16.84
CA ASP A 352 9.16 -8.78 -16.26
C ASP A 352 10.62 -8.34 -16.50
N ILE A 353 10.90 -7.68 -17.62
CA ILE A 353 12.22 -7.14 -17.96
C ILE A 353 12.61 -5.91 -17.10
N ARG A 354 11.64 -5.16 -16.56
CA ARG A 354 11.90 -3.89 -15.82
C ARG A 354 12.15 -4.06 -14.32
N THR A 355 11.91 -5.24 -13.77
CA THR A 355 12.01 -5.52 -12.32
C THR A 355 13.29 -6.28 -11.94
N GLY A 356 14.02 -6.83 -12.91
CA GLY A 356 15.26 -7.57 -12.67
C GLY A 356 16.44 -6.70 -12.24
N TYR A 357 17.25 -7.22 -11.33
CA TYR A 357 18.56 -6.66 -10.97
C TYR A 357 19.65 -7.57 -11.53
N TYR A 358 20.82 -7.03 -11.85
CA TYR A 358 22.01 -7.86 -12.10
C TYR A 358 23.25 -7.19 -11.53
N ILE A 359 24.20 -8.02 -11.10
CA ILE A 359 25.51 -7.56 -10.60
C ILE A 359 26.50 -7.53 -11.76
N GLY A 360 27.27 -6.46 -11.88
CA GLY A 360 28.28 -6.31 -12.93
C GLY A 360 29.60 -5.75 -12.40
N GLU A 361 30.62 -5.75 -13.25
CA GLU A 361 31.92 -5.16 -12.96
C GLU A 361 32.08 -3.84 -13.71
N GLU A 362 32.45 -2.78 -13.00
CA GLU A 362 32.90 -1.52 -13.60
C GLU A 362 34.20 -1.09 -12.95
N LYS A 363 35.27 -0.91 -13.75
CA LYS A 363 36.60 -0.54 -13.26
C LYS A 363 37.13 -1.44 -12.11
N GLY A 364 36.82 -2.73 -12.14
CA GLY A 364 37.25 -3.70 -11.12
C GLY A 364 36.43 -3.70 -9.82
N GLN A 365 35.34 -2.92 -9.76
CA GLN A 365 34.44 -2.85 -8.62
C GLN A 365 33.09 -3.47 -8.95
N VAL A 366 32.44 -4.04 -7.94
CA VAL A 366 31.08 -4.55 -8.03
C VAL A 366 30.12 -3.37 -8.14
N VAL A 367 29.29 -3.37 -9.17
CA VAL A 367 28.22 -2.38 -9.38
C VAL A 367 26.90 -3.11 -9.59
N LEU A 368 25.86 -2.63 -8.90
CA LEU A 368 24.50 -3.14 -9.11
C LEU A 368 23.83 -2.38 -10.26
N TYR A 369 23.27 -3.13 -11.20
CA TYR A 369 22.50 -2.60 -12.31
C TYR A 369 21.04 -3.06 -12.20
N ARG A 370 20.13 -2.26 -12.75
CA ARG A 370 18.71 -2.57 -12.87
C ARG A 370 18.33 -2.66 -14.34
N GLY A 371 17.58 -3.70 -14.70
CA GLY A 371 17.24 -4.07 -16.07
C GLY A 371 17.90 -5.38 -16.50
N ILE A 372 18.06 -5.57 -17.82
CA ILE A 372 18.65 -6.79 -18.38
C ILE A 372 20.11 -6.57 -18.81
N PRO A 373 20.97 -7.60 -18.72
CA PRO A 373 22.40 -7.47 -19.03
C PRO A 373 22.70 -7.36 -20.53
N ASP A 374 21.76 -7.71 -21.40
CA ASP A 374 21.90 -7.73 -22.86
C ASP A 374 21.66 -6.35 -23.50
N GLN A 375 22.50 -6.02 -24.49
CA GLN A 375 22.39 -4.76 -25.23
C GLN A 375 21.43 -4.95 -26.42
N VAL A 376 20.32 -4.22 -26.41
CA VAL A 376 19.43 -4.11 -27.58
C VAL A 376 19.82 -2.86 -28.37
N PRO A 377 20.04 -2.94 -29.69
CA PRO A 377 20.36 -1.77 -30.50
C PRO A 377 19.28 -0.69 -30.38
N LEU A 378 19.70 0.58 -30.24
CA LEU A 378 18.88 1.80 -30.10
C LEU A 378 18.23 2.13 -28.74
N LEU A 379 18.26 1.26 -27.72
CA LEU A 379 17.66 1.58 -26.41
C LEU A 379 18.54 1.13 -25.23
N PRO A 380 18.91 2.02 -24.28
CA PRO A 380 19.57 1.61 -23.05
C PRO A 380 18.54 0.95 -22.12
N LEU A 381 18.58 -0.39 -22.04
CA LEU A 381 17.66 -1.20 -21.22
C LEU A 381 18.19 -1.52 -19.82
N SER A 382 19.34 -0.96 -19.45
CA SER A 382 19.88 -1.06 -18.10
C SER A 382 20.45 0.27 -17.61
N TYR A 383 20.28 0.52 -16.32
CA TYR A 383 20.81 1.68 -15.63
C TYR A 383 21.45 1.27 -14.30
N LYS A 384 22.37 2.09 -13.80
CA LYS A 384 22.97 1.84 -12.48
C LYS A 384 21.89 1.98 -11.42
N ALA A 385 21.82 1.02 -10.49
CA ALA A 385 20.93 1.13 -9.35
C ALA A 385 21.26 2.38 -8.53
N ALA A 386 20.27 2.89 -7.78
CA ALA A 386 20.40 4.11 -7.00
C ALA A 386 21.61 4.05 -6.03
N ALA A 387 22.20 5.20 -5.71
CA ALA A 387 23.39 5.26 -4.86
C ALA A 387 23.19 4.60 -3.47
N SER A 388 21.96 4.61 -2.94
CA SER A 388 21.59 3.94 -1.69
C SER A 388 21.60 2.42 -1.77
N GLN A 389 21.53 1.85 -2.98
CA GLN A 389 21.52 0.41 -3.26
C GLN A 389 22.89 -0.11 -3.73
N GLN A 390 23.85 0.79 -3.94
CA GLN A 390 25.24 0.43 -4.24
C GLN A 390 25.98 0.03 -2.96
N PRO A 391 27.10 -0.73 -3.07
CA PRO A 391 27.97 -1.01 -1.94
C PRO A 391 28.36 0.28 -1.19
N LYS A 392 28.23 0.29 0.14
CA LYS A 392 28.52 1.48 0.96
C LYS A 392 29.99 1.88 0.88
N GLU A 393 30.86 0.89 0.73
CA GLU A 393 32.28 1.07 0.40
C GLU A 393 32.59 0.38 -0.93
N PRO A 394 33.57 0.90 -1.72
CA PRO A 394 33.99 0.26 -2.96
C PRO A 394 34.39 -1.20 -2.73
N LEU A 395 33.68 -2.12 -3.38
CA LEU A 395 33.89 -3.56 -3.22
C LEU A 395 34.66 -4.10 -4.43
N PRO A 396 35.96 -4.41 -4.30
CA PRO A 396 36.75 -4.93 -5.42
C PRO A 396 36.30 -6.34 -5.77
N VAL A 397 36.08 -6.62 -7.05
CA VAL A 397 35.69 -7.97 -7.50
C VAL A 397 36.76 -8.99 -7.13
N ALA A 398 38.04 -8.61 -7.20
CA ALA A 398 39.16 -9.47 -6.84
C ALA A 398 39.11 -9.98 -5.39
N ASP A 399 38.43 -9.24 -4.49
CA ASP A 399 38.36 -9.54 -3.06
C ASP A 399 37.21 -10.51 -2.73
N LEU A 400 36.32 -10.80 -3.67
CA LEU A 400 35.26 -11.79 -3.52
C LEU A 400 35.78 -13.23 -3.67
N PRO A 401 35.04 -14.25 -3.17
CA PRO A 401 35.32 -15.65 -3.44
C PRO A 401 35.19 -15.99 -4.94
N PRO A 402 35.93 -16.99 -5.48
CA PRO A 402 35.96 -17.28 -6.91
C PRO A 402 34.59 -17.45 -7.57
N ALA A 403 33.65 -18.12 -6.91
CA ALA A 403 32.29 -18.32 -7.41
C ALA A 403 31.53 -16.99 -7.61
N GLN A 404 31.73 -16.02 -6.71
CA GLN A 404 31.09 -14.71 -6.80
C GLN A 404 31.79 -13.79 -7.81
N GLN A 405 33.10 -13.95 -8.01
CA GLN A 405 33.80 -13.27 -9.10
C GLN A 405 33.21 -13.67 -10.46
N ASP A 406 33.00 -14.97 -10.67
CA ASP A 406 32.40 -15.48 -11.90
C ASP A 406 30.97 -14.99 -12.08
N ALA A 407 30.18 -14.93 -11.01
CA ALA A 407 28.81 -14.40 -11.03
C ALA A 407 28.76 -12.93 -11.48
N VAL A 408 29.66 -12.09 -10.95
CA VAL A 408 29.78 -10.67 -11.32
C VAL A 408 30.25 -10.52 -12.77
N ARG A 409 31.26 -11.30 -13.18
CA ARG A 409 31.79 -11.27 -14.57
C ARG A 409 30.75 -11.71 -15.59
N LYS A 410 29.90 -12.69 -15.25
CA LYS A 410 28.82 -13.20 -16.11
C LYS A 410 27.55 -12.37 -16.05
N LYS A 411 27.54 -11.24 -15.34
CA LYS A 411 26.37 -10.37 -15.16
C LYS A 411 25.13 -11.13 -14.67
N GLN A 412 25.30 -11.96 -13.64
CA GLN A 412 24.21 -12.80 -13.14
C GLN A 412 23.01 -11.95 -12.69
N THR A 413 21.82 -12.33 -13.16
CA THR A 413 20.55 -11.73 -12.73
C THR A 413 20.21 -12.19 -11.31
N VAL A 414 19.81 -11.25 -10.47
CA VAL A 414 19.50 -11.42 -9.06
C VAL A 414 18.10 -10.87 -8.78
N LYS A 415 17.43 -11.43 -7.76
CA LYS A 415 16.02 -11.12 -7.46
C LYS A 415 15.82 -9.73 -6.87
N ASP A 416 16.80 -9.22 -6.12
CA ASP A 416 16.70 -7.94 -5.42
C ASP A 416 18.11 -7.38 -5.05
N ALA A 417 18.13 -6.16 -4.53
CA ALA A 417 19.36 -5.45 -4.14
C ALA A 417 20.04 -5.99 -2.87
N SER A 418 19.41 -6.90 -2.11
CA SER A 418 20.00 -7.48 -0.90
C SER A 418 21.26 -8.31 -1.18
N ILE A 419 21.48 -8.68 -2.45
CA ILE A 419 22.72 -9.33 -2.88
C ILE A 419 23.97 -8.53 -2.50
N ILE A 420 23.88 -7.19 -2.47
CA ILE A 420 25.02 -6.34 -2.10
C ILE A 420 25.39 -6.54 -0.63
N ALA A 421 24.41 -6.51 0.27
CA ALA A 421 24.64 -6.80 1.68
C ALA A 421 25.22 -8.22 1.89
N LYS A 422 24.76 -9.19 1.09
CA LYS A 422 25.29 -10.55 1.10
C LYS A 422 26.75 -10.60 0.63
N LEU A 423 27.10 -9.91 -0.47
CA LEU A 423 28.48 -9.84 -0.98
C LEU A 423 29.42 -9.11 0.00
N GLU A 424 28.95 -8.09 0.72
CA GLU A 424 29.72 -7.39 1.76
C GLU A 424 30.08 -8.31 2.95
N THR A 425 29.23 -9.30 3.27
CA THR A 425 29.56 -10.31 4.30
C THR A 425 30.60 -11.32 3.82
N MET A 426 30.57 -11.67 2.53
CA MET A 426 31.41 -12.70 1.92
C MET A 426 32.78 -12.21 1.42
N VAL A 427 33.07 -10.91 1.53
CA VAL A 427 34.33 -10.33 1.06
C VAL A 427 35.54 -10.84 1.88
N CYS A 428 36.59 -11.24 1.17
CA CYS A 428 37.84 -11.63 1.78
C CYS A 428 38.62 -10.36 2.19
N ARG A 429 38.86 -10.20 3.49
CA ARG A 429 39.51 -9.02 4.05
C ARG A 429 41.02 -9.23 4.15
N TYR A 430 41.75 -8.12 4.18
CA TYR A 430 43.20 -8.07 4.32
C TYR A 430 43.59 -7.66 5.74
N SER A 431 44.57 -8.35 6.31
CA SER A 431 45.12 -8.07 7.62
C SER A 431 46.63 -7.91 7.55
N LEU A 432 47.18 -7.04 8.41
CA LEU A 432 48.61 -6.99 8.67
C LEU A 432 48.96 -7.99 9.76
N VAL A 433 50.02 -8.75 9.54
CA VAL A 433 50.43 -9.82 10.43
C VAL A 433 51.92 -9.77 10.68
N GLU A 434 52.32 -10.20 11.87
CA GLU A 434 53.72 -10.52 12.16
C GLU A 434 54.06 -11.88 11.55
N ASP A 435 55.08 -11.91 10.70
CA ASP A 435 55.65 -13.12 10.13
C ASP A 435 57.18 -13.07 10.23
N GLN A 436 57.76 -13.92 11.07
CA GLN A 436 59.22 -14.00 11.28
C GLN A 436 59.88 -12.63 11.56
N ASP A 437 59.32 -11.88 12.52
CA ASP A 437 59.72 -10.50 12.88
C ASP A 437 59.51 -9.45 11.78
N LYS A 438 58.91 -9.79 10.63
CA LYS A 438 58.52 -8.84 9.57
C LYS A 438 57.02 -8.62 9.51
N VAL A 439 56.59 -7.46 9.01
CA VAL A 439 55.16 -7.20 8.77
C VAL A 439 54.78 -7.72 7.38
N ALA A 440 53.74 -8.56 7.29
CA ALA A 440 53.21 -9.09 6.05
C ALA A 440 51.71 -8.77 5.87
N ILE A 441 51.26 -8.68 4.62
CA ILE A 441 49.84 -8.58 4.25
C ILE A 441 49.32 -9.98 3.94
N VAL A 442 48.28 -10.39 4.67
CA VAL A 442 47.59 -11.66 4.48
C VAL A 442 46.11 -11.42 4.20
N ARG A 443 45.58 -12.12 3.20
CA ARG A 443 44.15 -12.14 2.86
C ARG A 443 43.47 -13.33 3.51
N GLY A 444 42.26 -13.14 4.04
CA GLY A 444 41.40 -14.25 4.48
C GLY A 444 41.75 -14.82 5.87
N ARG A 445 42.68 -14.21 6.60
CA ARG A 445 43.11 -14.71 7.91
C ARG A 445 41.93 -14.74 8.89
N GLY A 446 41.64 -15.92 9.44
CA GLY A 446 40.55 -16.13 10.39
C GLY A 446 39.14 -16.11 9.78
N GLN A 447 39.01 -16.14 8.44
CA GLN A 447 37.72 -16.24 7.75
C GLN A 447 37.48 -17.68 7.29
N THR A 448 36.30 -18.25 7.61
CA THR A 448 35.93 -19.65 7.31
C THR A 448 35.10 -19.81 6.03
N GLN A 449 34.58 -18.72 5.45
CA GLN A 449 33.78 -18.73 4.23
C GLN A 449 34.68 -18.57 2.99
N ASP A 450 35.07 -19.68 2.34
CA ASP A 450 35.68 -19.78 0.99
C ASP A 450 36.90 -18.87 0.66
N CYS A 451 37.38 -18.10 1.63
CA CYS A 451 38.53 -17.22 1.54
C CYS A 451 39.75 -17.98 2.04
N GLN A 452 40.48 -18.62 1.12
CA GLN A 452 41.74 -19.29 1.47
C GLN A 452 42.76 -18.25 1.97
N GLU A 453 43.39 -18.55 3.10
CA GLU A 453 44.45 -17.72 3.64
C GLU A 453 45.61 -17.69 2.64
N LYS A 454 45.89 -16.50 2.10
CA LYS A 454 46.97 -16.30 1.13
C LYS A 454 47.82 -15.12 1.56
N LYS A 455 49.13 -15.37 1.69
CA LYS A 455 50.13 -14.34 1.95
C LYS A 455 50.46 -13.63 0.63
N PHE A 456 50.31 -12.31 0.61
CA PHE A 456 50.49 -11.49 -0.60
C PHE A 456 51.88 -10.85 -0.66
N GLU A 457 52.29 -10.16 0.41
CA GLU A 457 53.50 -9.36 0.41
C GLU A 457 54.13 -9.36 1.81
N THR A 458 55.45 -9.52 1.88
CA THR A 458 56.21 -9.40 3.13
C THR A 458 57.06 -8.16 3.04
N SER A 459 56.85 -7.21 3.94
CA SER A 459 57.67 -6.00 3.99
C SER A 459 59.03 -6.28 4.61
N ASP A 460 60.01 -5.43 4.31
CA ASP A 460 61.30 -5.41 5.03
C ASP A 460 61.24 -4.67 6.37
N VAL A 461 60.04 -4.27 6.80
CA VAL A 461 59.84 -3.64 8.11
C VAL A 461 59.85 -4.72 9.17
N LYS A 462 60.82 -4.64 10.07
CA LYS A 462 60.81 -5.47 11.27
C LYS A 462 59.85 -4.91 12.31
N LEU A 463 59.11 -5.77 12.98
CA LEU A 463 58.17 -5.36 14.02
C LEU A 463 58.91 -4.73 15.20
N SER A 464 60.09 -5.25 15.52
CA SER A 464 61.00 -4.71 16.54
C SER A 464 61.53 -3.30 16.25
N GLU A 465 61.45 -2.82 15.01
CA GLU A 465 61.90 -1.47 14.61
C GLU A 465 60.77 -0.43 14.63
N LEU A 466 59.52 -0.85 14.90
CA LEU A 466 58.37 0.04 14.99
C LEU A 466 58.19 0.53 16.43
N PRO A 467 57.60 1.74 16.63
CA PRO A 467 57.10 2.17 17.93
C PRO A 467 56.20 1.10 18.57
N PRO A 468 56.24 0.88 19.90
CA PRO A 468 55.42 -0.12 20.57
C PRO A 468 53.92 0.00 20.24
N ALA A 469 53.42 1.24 20.16
CA ALA A 469 52.03 1.50 19.76
C ALA A 469 51.71 1.04 18.32
N ASP A 470 52.66 1.16 17.39
CA ASP A 470 52.48 0.72 16.01
C ASP A 470 52.66 -0.80 15.86
N ALA A 471 53.54 -1.42 16.64
CA ALA A 471 53.67 -2.86 16.73
C ALA A 471 52.38 -3.52 17.27
N ASP A 472 51.78 -2.91 18.31
CA ASP A 472 50.47 -3.33 18.83
C ASP A 472 49.35 -3.15 17.81
N ARG A 473 49.41 -2.09 16.99
CA ARG A 473 48.44 -1.88 15.89
C ARG A 473 48.55 -2.95 14.81
N VAL A 474 49.75 -3.47 14.51
CA VAL A 474 49.90 -4.62 13.61
C VAL A 474 49.29 -5.87 14.22
N ARG A 475 49.52 -6.13 15.52
CA ARG A 475 48.97 -7.31 16.21
C ARG A 475 47.46 -7.28 16.36
N LYS A 476 46.87 -6.09 16.53
CA LYS A 476 45.42 -5.86 16.68
C LYS A 476 44.79 -5.28 15.41
N PHE A 477 45.43 -5.46 14.26
CA PHE A 477 45.00 -4.83 13.02
C PHE A 477 43.60 -5.30 12.63
N GLN A 478 42.66 -4.37 12.49
CA GLN A 478 41.31 -4.68 12.05
C GLN A 478 41.34 -5.01 10.55
N PRO A 479 40.79 -6.15 10.11
CA PRO A 479 40.79 -6.52 8.70
C PRO A 479 40.08 -5.48 7.82
N VAL A 480 40.72 -5.07 6.72
CA VAL A 480 40.20 -4.05 5.78
C VAL A 480 39.81 -4.66 4.44
N ILE A 481 38.87 -4.02 3.74
CA ILE A 481 38.47 -4.37 2.38
C ILE A 481 39.36 -3.60 1.39
N GLY A 482 39.90 -4.29 0.38
CA GLY A 482 40.81 -3.70 -0.61
C GLY A 482 42.29 -3.85 -0.26
N HIS A 483 43.03 -4.52 -1.13
CA HIS A 483 44.49 -4.63 -1.04
C HIS A 483 45.19 -3.27 -0.91
N ALA A 484 44.75 -2.26 -1.69
CA ALA A 484 45.33 -0.92 -1.67
C ALA A 484 45.26 -0.24 -0.28
N LYS A 485 44.17 -0.45 0.48
CA LYS A 485 44.04 0.09 1.84
C LYS A 485 45.04 -0.58 2.80
N ALA A 486 45.25 -1.89 2.65
CA ALA A 486 46.24 -2.63 3.44
C ALA A 486 47.69 -2.20 3.10
N THR A 487 47.99 -1.98 1.82
CA THR A 487 49.29 -1.46 1.37
C THR A 487 49.54 -0.05 1.91
N GLU A 488 48.53 0.82 1.93
CA GLU A 488 48.68 2.18 2.48
C GLU A 488 48.90 2.17 4.00
N ALA A 489 48.23 1.28 4.72
CA ALA A 489 48.48 1.07 6.15
C ALA A 489 49.93 0.61 6.40
N LEU A 490 50.43 -0.31 5.58
CA LEU A 490 51.83 -0.74 5.63
C LEU A 490 52.79 0.40 5.29
N ARG A 491 52.48 1.21 4.27
CA ARG A 491 53.28 2.38 3.87
C ARG A 491 53.37 3.41 5.00
N THR A 492 52.27 3.64 5.70
CA THR A 492 52.23 4.53 6.88
C THR A 492 53.17 4.01 7.98
N LEU A 493 53.22 2.69 8.21
CA LEU A 493 54.17 2.08 9.16
C LEU A 493 55.62 2.26 8.72
N VAL A 494 55.92 2.08 7.43
CA VAL A 494 57.25 2.31 6.84
C VAL A 494 57.68 3.77 7.04
N GLU A 495 56.81 4.73 6.76
CA GLU A 495 57.07 6.16 6.92
C GLU A 495 57.34 6.51 8.39
N ARG A 496 56.52 6.00 9.32
CA ARG A 496 56.69 6.22 10.77
C ARG A 496 57.99 5.60 11.29
N ARG A 497 58.36 4.40 10.83
CA ARG A 497 59.68 3.81 11.11
C ARG A 497 60.82 4.71 10.61
N ASN A 498 60.73 5.20 9.38
CA ASN A 498 61.77 6.05 8.80
C ASN A 498 61.91 7.37 9.57
N LYS A 499 60.80 7.97 10.00
CA LYS A 499 60.80 9.15 10.90
C LYS A 499 61.43 8.85 12.26
N CYS A 500 61.15 7.68 12.84
CA CYS A 500 61.83 7.24 14.06
C CYS A 500 63.35 7.09 13.87
N ARG A 501 63.79 6.52 12.74
CA ARG A 501 65.23 6.44 12.43
C ARG A 501 65.88 7.82 12.24
N ALA A 502 65.11 8.80 11.79
CA ALA A 502 65.56 10.19 11.61
C ALA A 502 65.43 11.06 12.90
N ASN A 503 65.03 10.48 14.04
CA ASN A 503 64.77 11.20 15.30
C ASN A 503 63.78 12.37 15.16
N ASP A 504 62.74 12.19 14.33
CA ASP A 504 61.69 13.20 14.14
C ASP A 504 60.84 13.33 15.43
N PRO A 505 60.72 14.52 16.04
CA PRO A 505 59.95 14.74 17.27
C PRO A 505 58.44 14.50 17.10
N ALA A 506 57.94 14.37 15.87
CA ALA A 506 56.55 14.06 15.59
C ALA A 506 56.15 12.62 15.94
N VAL A 507 57.12 11.71 16.12
CA VAL A 507 56.85 10.31 16.51
C VAL A 507 57.35 10.06 17.93
N LYS A 508 56.41 9.75 18.83
CA LYS A 508 56.71 9.42 20.23
C LYS A 508 57.09 7.95 20.36
N ASP A 509 57.91 7.64 21.36
CA ASP A 509 58.24 6.27 21.79
C ASP A 509 58.92 5.40 20.71
N CYS A 510 59.82 6.00 19.92
CA CYS A 510 60.64 5.25 18.98
C CYS A 510 61.56 4.27 19.73
N PRO A 511 61.67 3.00 19.29
CA PRO A 511 62.58 2.04 19.91
C PRO A 511 64.01 2.58 19.83
N ALA A 512 64.74 2.53 20.95
CA ALA A 512 66.12 3.00 21.01
C ALA A 512 66.93 2.29 19.91
N GLY A 513 67.38 3.06 18.91
CA GLY A 513 68.12 2.50 17.80
C GLY A 513 69.34 1.75 18.33
N LYS A 514 69.49 0.48 17.96
CA LYS A 514 70.84 -0.08 17.81
C LYS A 514 71.48 0.73 16.69
N GLY A 515 72.06 1.88 17.04
CA GLY A 515 72.88 2.66 16.14
C GLY A 515 73.97 1.74 15.59
N GLY A 516 74.11 1.73 14.27
CA GLY A 516 75.37 1.36 13.68
C GLY A 516 76.41 2.35 14.20
N GLY A 517 77.35 1.85 15.00
CA GLY A 517 78.64 2.50 15.11
C GLY A 517 79.41 2.24 13.82
N ALA A 518 79.93 3.34 13.24
CA ALA A 518 80.89 3.45 12.14
C ALA A 518 80.45 2.92 10.75
#